data_AF-A0A351YBH7-F1
#
_entry.id   AF-A0A351YBH7-F1
#
_cell.length_a   1.000
_cell.length_b   1.000
_cell.length_c   1.000
_cell.angle_alpha   90.00
_cell.angle_beta   90.00
_cell.angle_gamma   90.00
#
_symmetry.space_group_name_H-M   'P 1'
#
loop_
_entity.id
_entity.type
_entity.pdbx_description
1 polymer ?
#
loop_
_entity_poly.entity_id
_entity_poly.type
_entity_poly.pdbx_seq_one_letter_code
_entity_poly.pdbx_strand_id
1 'polypeptide(L)'
;MKTPELNLSSPAACLPGNFVNSFHPFLECEQQLLRHPVDSIRFLVIHCSATRCNQAYTARQLESDHRARGFRTTGYHFYIRRDGTLHHPRLLGEVGAHAKGFNRCSIGI
;
A
#
# COMPACT_ATOMS: atom_id res chain seq x y z
N MET A 1 -22.83 -39.98 29.56
CA MET A 1 -22.76 -39.09 28.40
C MET A 1 -21.38 -39.23 27.76
N LYS A 2 -21.36 -39.51 26.45
CA LYS A 2 -20.17 -39.75 25.62
C LYS A 2 -19.61 -38.42 25.06
N THR A 3 -18.27 -38.36 25.02
CA THR A 3 -17.36 -37.70 24.02
C THR A 3 -17.31 -36.17 23.88
N PRO A 4 -16.22 -35.60 23.33
CA PRO A 4 -14.80 -36.01 23.43
C PRO A 4 -13.79 -34.83 23.57
N GLU A 5 -12.54 -35.16 23.88
CA GLU A 5 -11.36 -34.31 23.67
C GLU A 5 -11.18 -33.99 22.17
N LEU A 6 -10.79 -32.76 21.86
CA LEU A 6 -10.27 -32.37 20.55
C LEU A 6 -8.80 -31.96 20.67
N ASN A 7 -7.98 -32.92 20.27
CA ASN A 7 -6.57 -32.84 19.94
C ASN A 7 -6.35 -31.92 18.72
N LEU A 8 -5.55 -30.86 18.86
CA LEU A 8 -5.09 -30.05 17.73
C LEU A 8 -3.59 -30.28 17.52
N SER A 9 -3.30 -31.44 16.96
CA SER A 9 -2.08 -31.71 16.21
C SER A 9 -2.02 -30.82 14.97
N SER A 10 -0.93 -30.06 14.80
CA SER A 10 -0.44 -29.55 13.51
C SER A 10 -0.33 -30.69 12.48
N PRO A 11 -0.39 -30.47 11.13
CA PRO A 11 0.63 -29.66 10.44
C PRO A 11 0.20 -28.94 9.14
N ALA A 12 1.17 -28.17 8.63
CA ALA A 12 1.29 -27.62 7.28
C ALA A 12 0.53 -28.40 6.18
N ALA A 13 -0.42 -27.72 5.54
CA ALA A 13 -0.89 -28.11 4.21
C ALA A 13 0.06 -27.51 3.16
N CYS A 14 1.07 -28.29 2.80
CA CYS A 14 1.79 -28.13 1.54
C CYS A 14 0.85 -28.59 0.41
N LEU A 15 0.55 -27.70 -0.55
CA LEU A 15 0.01 -28.10 -1.86
C LEU A 15 1.15 -28.04 -2.89
N PRO A 16 1.40 -29.10 -3.69
CA PRO A 16 2.46 -29.10 -4.69
C PRO A 16 1.93 -28.58 -6.03
N GLY A 17 2.72 -27.76 -6.73
CA GLY A 17 2.37 -27.31 -8.08
C GLY A 17 3.34 -26.25 -8.61
N ASN A 18 4.44 -26.72 -9.21
CA ASN A 18 5.54 -25.95 -9.78
C ASN A 18 5.13 -24.88 -10.82
N PHE A 19 5.59 -23.64 -10.63
CA PHE A 19 6.26 -22.91 -11.70
C PHE A 19 7.33 -21.99 -11.08
N VAL A 20 8.57 -22.20 -11.51
CA VAL A 20 9.74 -21.48 -11.05
C VAL A 20 9.59 -19.97 -11.29
N ASN A 21 9.77 -19.18 -10.23
CA ASN A 21 10.29 -17.82 -10.33
C ASN A 21 11.14 -17.56 -9.10
N SER A 22 12.43 -17.82 -9.25
CA SER A 22 13.48 -17.54 -8.30
C SER A 22 13.70 -16.03 -8.19
N PHE A 23 12.88 -15.32 -7.43
CA PHE A 23 13.17 -13.95 -6.99
C PHE A 23 12.66 -13.73 -5.56
N HIS A 24 13.61 -13.79 -4.60
CA HIS A 24 13.60 -13.31 -3.22
C HIS A 24 12.30 -13.39 -2.36
N PRO A 25 12.12 -14.45 -1.55
CA PRO A 25 11.03 -14.54 -0.56
C PRO A 25 11.18 -13.59 0.66
N PHE A 26 12.27 -12.82 0.76
CA PHE A 26 12.56 -12.00 1.94
C PHE A 26 11.88 -10.62 1.91
N LEU A 27 11.47 -10.10 0.74
CA LEU A 27 10.88 -8.77 0.59
C LEU A 27 9.34 -8.76 0.70
N GLU A 28 8.69 -9.89 0.50
CA GLU A 28 7.21 -9.98 0.53
C GLU A 28 6.65 -9.90 1.96
N CYS A 29 7.39 -10.39 2.96
CA CYS A 29 6.93 -10.39 4.35
C CYS A 29 6.79 -8.97 4.94
N GLU A 30 7.74 -8.06 4.68
CA GLU A 30 7.63 -6.67 5.14
C GLU A 30 6.49 -5.90 4.44
N GLN A 31 6.22 -6.24 3.17
CA GLN A 31 5.08 -5.67 2.44
C GLN A 31 3.74 -6.18 3.00
N GLN A 32 3.69 -7.40 3.53
CA GLN A 32 2.49 -7.95 4.17
C GLN A 32 2.11 -7.19 5.45
N LEU A 33 3.09 -6.76 6.26
CA LEU A 33 2.87 -6.04 7.54
C LEU A 33 2.38 -4.59 7.37
N LEU A 34 2.62 -3.99 6.20
CA LEU A 34 2.14 -2.66 5.83
C LEU A 34 0.83 -2.70 5.02
N ARG A 35 0.16 -3.86 4.97
CA ARG A 35 -1.12 -3.99 4.29
C ARG A 35 -2.28 -4.03 5.28
N HIS A 36 -3.34 -3.30 4.94
CA HIS A 36 -4.60 -3.34 5.66
C HIS A 36 -5.71 -3.91 4.79
N PRO A 37 -6.72 -4.56 5.41
CA PRO A 37 -7.93 -4.90 4.70
C PRO A 37 -8.51 -3.62 4.10
N VAL A 38 -8.83 -3.64 2.80
CA VAL A 38 -9.46 -2.50 2.11
C VAL A 38 -10.78 -2.10 2.78
N ASP A 39 -11.44 -3.03 3.45
CA ASP A 39 -12.68 -2.82 4.20
C ASP A 39 -12.50 -1.92 5.44
N SER A 40 -11.25 -1.68 5.87
CA SER A 40 -10.93 -0.78 6.98
C SER A 40 -10.83 0.69 6.56
N ILE A 41 -10.86 0.98 5.25
CA ILE A 41 -10.84 2.35 4.72
C ILE A 41 -12.17 3.04 5.00
N ARG A 42 -12.10 4.20 5.66
CA ARG A 42 -13.27 5.01 6.03
C ARG A 42 -13.26 6.41 5.43
N PHE A 43 -12.09 6.90 5.02
CA PHE A 43 -11.91 8.26 4.57
C PHE A 43 -11.20 8.34 3.23
N LEU A 44 -11.59 9.35 2.43
CA LEU A 44 -10.79 9.86 1.33
C LEU A 44 -10.16 11.17 1.81
N VAL A 45 -8.83 11.28 1.68
CA VAL A 45 -8.12 12.50 2.06
C VAL A 45 -7.54 13.12 0.80
N ILE A 46 -8.06 14.29 0.45
CA ILE A 46 -7.67 15.01 -0.76
C ILE A 46 -6.61 16.07 -0.41
N HIS A 47 -5.48 16.03 -1.09
CA HIS A 47 -4.43 17.04 -1.00
C HIS A 47 -4.21 17.72 -2.35
N CYS A 48 -3.61 18.91 -2.29
CA CYS A 48 -3.03 19.55 -3.45
C CYS A 48 -1.50 19.46 -3.34
N SER A 49 -0.81 19.32 -4.47
CA SER A 49 0.65 19.29 -4.52
C SER A 49 1.33 20.60 -4.09
N ALA A 50 0.57 21.66 -3.85
CA ALA A 50 1.06 23.00 -3.50
C ALA A 50 2.11 23.55 -4.50
N THR A 51 2.04 23.12 -5.75
CA THR A 51 2.87 23.63 -6.85
C THR A 51 2.19 24.80 -7.55
N ARG A 52 2.98 25.68 -8.17
CA ARG A 52 2.43 26.85 -8.86
C ARG A 52 1.51 26.44 -10.00
N CYS A 53 0.39 27.16 -10.16
CA CYS A 53 -0.65 26.86 -11.14
C CYS A 53 -0.19 26.95 -12.61
N ASN A 54 0.96 27.55 -12.90
CA ASN A 54 1.54 27.63 -14.24
C ASN A 54 2.71 26.66 -14.47
N GLN A 55 3.09 25.88 -13.45
CA GLN A 55 4.21 24.95 -13.52
C GLN A 55 3.70 23.53 -13.67
N ALA A 56 4.21 22.79 -14.66
CA ALA A 56 3.95 21.36 -14.74
C ALA A 56 4.65 20.64 -13.57
N TYR A 57 3.88 19.84 -12.83
CA TYR A 57 4.39 18.96 -11.79
C TYR A 57 4.10 17.51 -12.19
N THR A 58 5.17 16.74 -12.33
CA THR A 58 5.13 15.36 -12.83
C THR A 58 5.09 14.37 -11.68
N ALA A 59 4.56 13.16 -11.92
CA ALA A 59 4.58 12.09 -10.93
C ALA A 59 6.02 11.71 -10.50
N ARG A 60 6.99 11.82 -11.42
CA ARG A 60 8.41 11.60 -11.12
C ARG A 60 8.98 12.65 -10.17
N GLN A 61 8.63 13.94 -10.37
CA GLN A 61 9.04 15.00 -9.45
C GLN A 61 8.40 14.79 -8.07
N LEU A 62 7.11 14.47 -8.02
CA LEU A 62 6.41 14.13 -6.79
C LEU A 62 7.08 12.98 -6.02
N GLU A 63 7.45 11.91 -6.70
CA GLU A 63 8.16 10.79 -6.08
C GLU A 63 9.54 11.21 -5.56
N SER A 64 10.30 11.97 -6.37
CA SER A 64 11.62 12.50 -5.98
C SER A 64 11.53 13.35 -4.71
N ASP A 65 10.56 14.26 -4.63
CA ASP A 65 10.37 15.17 -3.49
C ASP A 65 9.96 14.38 -2.23
N HIS A 66 9.11 13.36 -2.38
CA HIS A 66 8.74 12.48 -1.26
C HIS A 66 9.89 11.61 -0.77
N ARG A 67 10.72 11.08 -1.69
CA ARG A 67 11.94 10.35 -1.33
C ARG A 67 12.93 11.24 -0.60
N ALA A 68 13.10 12.49 -1.04
CA ALA A 68 13.95 13.48 -0.35
C ALA A 68 13.46 13.77 1.08
N ARG A 69 12.17 13.61 1.37
CA ARG A 69 11.57 13.72 2.71
C ARG A 69 11.67 12.43 3.54
N GLY A 70 12.32 11.40 3.02
CA GLY A 70 12.51 10.11 3.70
C GLY A 70 11.36 9.11 3.50
N PHE A 71 10.44 9.35 2.56
CA PHE A 71 9.39 8.37 2.26
C PHE A 71 9.91 7.28 1.32
N ARG A 72 9.43 6.03 1.49
CA ARG A 72 9.76 4.90 0.61
C ARG A 72 9.41 5.16 -0.86
N THR A 73 8.28 5.82 -1.08
CA THR A 73 7.71 6.22 -2.39
C THR A 73 6.75 7.39 -2.15
N THR A 74 6.06 7.86 -3.18
CA THR A 74 5.00 8.88 -3.10
C THR A 74 4.06 8.63 -1.92
N GLY A 75 3.71 9.65 -1.13
CA GLY A 75 2.87 9.49 0.06
C GLY A 75 1.39 9.17 -0.20
N TYR A 76 0.94 9.30 -1.44
CA TYR A 76 -0.45 9.14 -1.87
C TYR A 76 -0.69 7.78 -2.55
N HIS A 77 -1.95 7.35 -2.61
CA HIS A 77 -2.38 6.17 -3.37
C HIS A 77 -2.67 6.53 -4.82
N PHE A 78 -3.27 7.71 -5.02
CA PHE A 78 -3.53 8.28 -6.33
C PHE A 78 -2.85 9.62 -6.45
N TYR A 79 -2.53 10.00 -7.69
CA TYR A 79 -2.10 11.34 -8.04
C TYR A 79 -2.70 11.70 -9.39
N ILE A 80 -3.50 12.77 -9.42
CA ILE A 80 -4.20 13.25 -10.61
C ILE A 80 -3.52 14.51 -11.10
N ARG A 81 -3.06 14.49 -12.35
CA ARG A 81 -2.43 15.65 -13.00
C ARG A 81 -3.50 16.51 -13.67
N ARG A 82 -3.14 17.77 -13.99
CA ARG A 82 -4.04 18.73 -14.63
C ARG A 82 -4.48 18.35 -16.03
N ASP A 83 -3.70 17.51 -16.70
CA ASP A 83 -4.04 16.92 -18.00
C ASP A 83 -5.02 15.73 -17.87
N GLY A 84 -5.45 15.40 -16.66
CA GLY A 84 -6.32 14.25 -16.37
C GLY A 84 -5.57 12.92 -16.22
N THR A 85 -4.25 12.90 -16.38
CA THR A 85 -3.46 11.66 -16.20
C THR A 85 -3.51 11.20 -14.75
N LEU A 86 -3.89 9.94 -14.55
CA LEU A 86 -3.92 9.27 -13.26
C LEU A 86 -2.64 8.46 -13.04
N HIS A 87 -2.04 8.62 -11.86
CA HIS A 87 -0.94 7.77 -11.39
C HIS A 87 -1.34 7.05 -10.10
N HIS A 88 -0.93 5.79 -9.96
CA HIS A 88 -1.30 4.92 -8.84
C HIS A 88 -0.06 4.32 -8.13
N PRO A 89 0.77 5.15 -7.46
CA PRO A 89 2.08 4.71 -6.94
C PRO A 89 2.01 3.80 -5.71
N ARG A 90 0.86 3.69 -5.03
CA ARG A 90 0.63 2.71 -3.95
C ARG A 90 -0.62 1.91 -4.22
N LEU A 91 -0.59 0.63 -3.82
CA LEU A 91 -1.77 -0.22 -3.84
C LEU A 91 -2.77 0.22 -2.76
N LEU A 92 -4.07 0.01 -2.97
CA LEU A 92 -5.12 0.36 -2.00
C LEU A 92 -4.97 -0.32 -0.64
N GLY A 93 -4.32 -1.48 -0.61
CA GLY A 93 -4.04 -2.18 0.64
C GLY A 93 -2.83 -1.65 1.38
N GLU A 94 -1.93 -0.87 0.75
CA GLU A 94 -0.72 -0.36 1.40
C GLU A 94 -1.01 0.87 2.26
N VAL A 95 -0.40 1.00 3.44
CA VAL A 95 -0.50 2.22 4.24
C VAL A 95 0.14 3.41 3.51
N GLY A 96 -0.62 4.50 3.37
CA GLY A 96 -0.15 5.77 2.83
C GLY A 96 0.77 6.57 3.76
N ALA A 97 1.27 7.71 3.29
CA ALA A 97 2.05 8.67 4.06
C ALA A 97 1.62 10.11 3.74
N HIS A 98 0.32 10.40 3.95
CA HIS A 98 -0.30 11.67 3.55
C HIS A 98 -1.01 12.39 4.70
N ALA A 99 -1.60 11.66 5.65
CA ALA A 99 -2.31 12.22 6.80
C ALA A 99 -1.95 11.48 8.09
N LYS A 100 -1.15 12.13 8.95
CA LYS A 100 -0.72 11.57 10.24
C LYS A 100 -1.95 11.19 11.08
N GLY A 101 -1.98 9.96 11.58
CA GLY A 101 -3.10 9.41 12.36
C GLY A 101 -4.20 8.75 11.53
N PHE A 102 -4.28 9.03 10.22
CA PHE A 102 -5.36 8.54 9.35
C PHE A 102 -4.88 7.62 8.21
N ASN A 103 -3.57 7.54 7.95
CA ASN A 103 -3.00 6.75 6.85
C ASN A 103 -3.45 5.28 6.80
N ARG A 104 -3.82 4.66 7.94
CA ARG A 104 -4.22 3.25 8.01
C ARG A 104 -5.67 3.00 7.57
N CYS A 105 -6.52 4.03 7.63
CA CYS A 105 -7.96 3.93 7.37
C CYS A 105 -8.41 4.92 6.30
N SER A 106 -7.50 5.37 5.45
CA SER A 106 -7.81 6.36 4.42
C SER A 106 -7.01 6.18 3.15
N ILE A 107 -7.60 6.64 2.05
CA ILE A 107 -6.94 6.73 0.74
C ILE A 107 -6.58 8.19 0.48
N GLY A 108 -5.27 8.47 0.48
CA GLY A 108 -4.72 9.73 0.04
C GLY A 108 -4.74 9.91 -1.48
N ILE A 109 -5.29 11.03 -1.92
CA ILE A 109 -5.39 11.48 -3.32
C ILE A 109 -4.72 12.86 -3.44
#